data_AF-A0A2Z2U3T1-F1
#
_entry.id   AF-A0A2Z2U3T1-F1
#
_cell.length_a   1.000
_cell.length_b   1.000
_cell.length_c   1.000
_cell.angle_alpha   90.00
_cell.angle_beta   90.00
_cell.angle_gamma   90.00
#
_symmetry.space_group_name_H-M   'P 1'
#
loop_
_entity.id
_entity.type
_entity.pdbx_description
1 polymer ?
#
loop_
_entity_poly.entity_id
_entity_poly.type
_entity_poly.pdbx_seq_one_letter_code
_entity_poly.pdbx_strand_id
1 'polypeptide(L)'
;MWGISCTNFSPAEIETQNRDLVKHADEFLTDPESGWEVFLEPEAIQLLSFWCRTPQQMRRFIRIILNAKNNLEKEHQALRVKINLGDDTLKPLITKTLRRYFNVLRSNEKHVKDVENYLYGTMTNLFGIYWNKLAGAKYRAQHSEEFKNQGVISD
;
A
#
# COMPACT_ATOMS: atom_id res chain seq x y z
N MET A 1 33.02 -21.10 2.09
CA MET A 1 31.83 -20.28 2.41
C MET A 1 32.36 -18.97 2.97
N TRP A 2 32.28 -17.87 2.22
CA TRP A 2 32.76 -16.57 2.70
C TRP A 2 31.80 -16.10 3.79
N GLY A 3 32.26 -16.10 5.04
CA GLY A 3 31.47 -15.71 6.20
C GLY A 3 31.29 -14.20 6.26
N ILE A 4 30.30 -13.67 5.51
CA ILE A 4 29.84 -12.30 5.70
C ILE A 4 29.02 -12.28 6.99
N SER A 5 29.67 -11.96 8.12
CA SER A 5 28.97 -11.75 9.38
C SER A 5 28.56 -10.29 9.52
N CYS A 6 27.26 -10.04 9.69
CA CYS A 6 26.74 -8.69 9.97
C CYS A 6 27.23 -8.09 11.29
N THR A 7 27.94 -8.88 12.12
CA THR A 7 28.52 -8.45 13.40
C THR A 7 29.83 -7.70 13.27
N ASN A 8 30.42 -7.65 12.07
CA ASN A 8 31.77 -7.09 11.86
C ASN A 8 31.76 -5.63 11.41
N PHE A 9 30.59 -5.02 11.27
CA PHE A 9 30.46 -3.63 10.86
C PHE A 9 30.28 -2.72 12.07
N SER A 10 30.95 -1.57 12.04
CA SER A 10 30.70 -0.48 12.97
C SER A 10 29.29 0.09 12.79
N PRO A 11 28.73 0.76 13.82
CA PRO A 11 27.44 1.42 13.70
C PRO A 11 27.34 2.44 12.55
N ALA A 12 28.44 3.15 12.25
CA ALA A 12 28.46 4.13 11.16
C ALA A 12 28.42 3.48 9.77
N GLU A 13 29.08 2.33 9.60
CA GLU A 13 29.01 1.54 8.38
C GLU A 13 27.59 0.99 8.18
N ILE A 14 26.97 0.45 9.23
CA ILE A 14 25.58 -0.03 9.18
C ILE A 14 24.61 1.10 8.82
N GLU A 15 24.77 2.29 9.41
CA GLU A 15 23.93 3.44 9.06
C GLU A 15 24.12 3.82 7.59
N THR A 16 25.36 3.89 7.11
CA THR A 16 25.66 4.19 5.70
C THR A 16 24.99 3.18 4.76
N GLN A 17 25.12 1.88 5.06
CA GLN A 17 24.47 0.80 4.30
C GLN A 17 22.95 0.91 4.33
N ASN A 18 22.36 1.16 5.51
CA ASN A 18 20.92 1.32 5.64
C ASN A 18 20.40 2.52 4.83
N ARG A 19 21.11 3.66 4.87
CA ARG A 19 20.75 4.86 4.12
C ARG A 19 20.82 4.63 2.62
N ASP A 20 21.83 3.90 2.15
CA ASP A 20 21.97 3.52 0.74
C ASP A 20 20.80 2.63 0.28
N LEU A 21 20.56 1.51 0.98
CA LEU A 21 19.48 0.58 0.67
C LEU A 21 18.09 1.24 0.69
N VAL A 22 17.84 2.15 1.63
CA VAL A 22 16.57 2.88 1.71
C VAL A 22 16.44 3.89 0.58
N LYS A 23 17.52 4.59 0.24
CA LYS A 23 17.53 5.62 -0.81
C LYS A 23 17.27 5.02 -2.19
N HIS A 24 17.84 3.85 -2.46
CA HIS A 24 17.75 3.15 -3.74
C HIS A 24 16.65 2.06 -3.76
N ALA A 25 15.71 2.13 -2.81
CA ALA A 25 14.69 1.10 -2.65
C ALA A 25 13.75 0.97 -3.85
N ASP A 26 13.50 2.06 -4.57
CA ASP A 26 12.66 2.07 -5.77
C ASP A 26 13.28 1.23 -6.90
N GLU A 27 14.61 1.20 -7.00
CA GLU A 27 15.33 0.46 -8.06
C GLU A 27 15.09 -1.06 -8.00
N PHE A 28 14.84 -1.62 -6.81
CA PHE A 28 14.63 -3.07 -6.65
C PHE A 28 13.22 -3.46 -6.17
N LEU A 29 12.46 -2.56 -5.52
CA LEU A 29 11.08 -2.84 -5.11
C LEU A 29 10.06 -2.61 -6.24
N THR A 30 10.46 -1.93 -7.32
CA THR A 30 9.62 -1.74 -8.51
C THR A 30 10.05 -2.61 -9.69
N ASP A 31 11.10 -3.41 -9.54
CA ASP A 31 11.60 -4.27 -10.60
C ASP A 31 10.56 -5.37 -10.94
N PRO A 32 10.01 -5.37 -12.17
CA PRO A 32 9.07 -6.40 -12.61
C PRO A 32 9.66 -7.82 -12.61
N GLU A 33 10.99 -7.95 -12.69
CA GLU A 33 11.70 -9.25 -12.68
C GLU A 33 11.99 -9.75 -11.26
N SER A 34 11.75 -8.94 -10.22
CA SER A 34 12.01 -9.29 -8.82
C SER A 34 11.11 -10.40 -8.26
N GLY A 35 10.05 -10.79 -8.98
CA GLY A 35 9.04 -11.74 -8.52
C GLY A 35 8.08 -11.17 -7.47
N TRP A 36 8.19 -9.89 -7.13
CA TRP A 36 7.25 -9.16 -6.28
C TRP A 36 6.16 -8.50 -7.13
N GLU A 37 4.91 -8.51 -6.65
CA GLU A 37 3.85 -7.73 -7.30
C GLU A 37 4.16 -6.24 -7.12
N VAL A 38 4.57 -5.57 -8.20
CA VAL A 38 4.88 -4.14 -8.23
C VAL A 38 3.59 -3.34 -8.06
N PHE A 39 3.22 -3.07 -6.81
CA PHE A 39 2.00 -2.35 -6.46
C PHE A 39 2.22 -0.90 -6.00
N LEU A 40 3.43 -0.57 -5.57
CA LEU A 40 3.82 0.79 -5.24
C LEU A 40 4.52 1.40 -6.45
N GLU A 41 4.08 2.60 -6.83
CA GLU A 41 4.80 3.40 -7.81
C GLU A 41 6.15 3.86 -7.22
N PRO A 42 7.16 4.15 -8.07
CA PRO A 42 8.45 4.69 -7.62
C PRO A 42 8.28 5.88 -6.65
N GLU A 43 7.33 6.77 -6.91
CA GLU A 43 7.04 7.93 -6.07
C GLU A 43 6.54 7.53 -4.68
N ALA A 44 5.76 6.45 -4.57
CA ALA A 44 5.32 5.94 -3.28
C ALA A 44 6.49 5.37 -2.47
N ILE A 45 7.42 4.67 -3.12
CA ILE A 45 8.63 4.14 -2.47
C ILE A 45 9.57 5.27 -2.06
N GLN A 46 9.74 6.28 -2.91
CA GLN A 46 10.49 7.48 -2.57
C GLN A 46 9.89 8.21 -1.37
N LEU A 47 8.56 8.30 -1.27
CA LEU A 47 7.91 8.84 -0.08
C LEU A 47 8.23 8.01 1.17
N LEU A 48 8.19 6.67 1.08
CA LEU A 48 8.59 5.80 2.20
C LEU A 48 10.06 6.02 2.59
N SER A 49 10.96 6.23 1.62
CA SER A 49 12.40 6.39 1.87
C SER A 49 12.74 7.67 2.64
N PHE A 50 11.93 8.72 2.51
CA PHE A 50 12.09 9.94 3.33
C PHE A 50 11.79 9.72 4.83
N TRP A 51 11.02 8.69 5.18
CA TRP A 51 10.57 8.42 6.55
C TRP A 51 11.22 7.20 7.18
N CYS A 52 11.77 6.31 6.36
CA CYS A 52 12.53 5.16 6.83
C CYS A 52 14.01 5.53 6.98
N ARG A 53 14.64 5.00 8.03
CA ARG A 53 16.10 5.00 8.20
C ARG A 53 16.70 3.65 7.88
N THR A 54 15.91 2.57 7.96
CA THR A 54 16.39 1.21 7.68
C THR A 54 15.45 0.44 6.76
N PRO A 55 15.95 -0.57 6.03
CA PRO A 55 15.12 -1.45 5.21
C PRO A 55 14.03 -2.17 6.02
N GLN A 56 14.29 -2.48 7.30
CA GLN A 56 13.31 -3.12 8.18
C GLN A 56 12.13 -2.20 8.47
N GLN A 57 12.37 -0.90 8.65
CA GLN A 57 11.28 0.09 8.78
C GLN A 57 10.45 0.14 7.51
N MET A 58 11.09 0.23 6.34
CA MET A 58 10.37 0.23 5.05
C MET A 58 9.52 -1.03 4.87
N ARG A 59 10.07 -2.21 5.15
CA ARG A 59 9.33 -3.48 5.13
C ARG A 59 8.14 -3.47 6.08
N ARG A 60 8.27 -2.84 7.25
CA ARG A 60 7.17 -2.71 8.23
C ARG A 60 6.03 -1.85 7.68
N PHE A 61 6.33 -0.72 7.07
CA PHE A 61 5.33 0.13 6.38
C PHE A 61 4.61 -0.65 5.27
N ILE A 62 5.36 -1.33 4.38
CA ILE A 62 4.78 -2.15 3.31
C ILE A 62 3.88 -3.25 3.89
N ARG A 63 4.31 -3.92 4.95
CA ARG A 63 3.52 -4.97 5.62
C ARG A 63 2.22 -4.42 6.20
N ILE A 64 2.21 -3.21 6.75
CA ILE A 64 0.98 -2.57 7.26
C ILE A 64 -0.02 -2.35 6.12
N ILE A 65 0.44 -1.86 4.97
CA ILE A 65 -0.40 -1.65 3.78
C ILE A 65 -1.01 -2.98 3.32
N LEU A 66 -0.18 -4.02 3.18
CA LEU A 66 -0.63 -5.35 2.76
C LEU A 66 -1.60 -5.99 3.77
N ASN A 67 -1.34 -5.82 5.08
CA ASN A 67 -2.24 -6.31 6.12
C ASN A 67 -3.61 -5.64 6.05
N ALA A 68 -3.68 -4.33 5.80
CA ALA A 68 -4.95 -3.60 5.67
C ALA A 68 -5.80 -4.16 4.52
N LYS A 69 -5.19 -4.41 3.35
CA LYS A 69 -5.85 -5.08 2.22
C LYS A 69 -6.34 -6.48 2.62
N ASN A 70 -5.44 -7.32 3.14
CA ASN A 70 -5.73 -8.72 3.39
C ASN A 70 -6.83 -8.90 4.46
N ASN A 71 -6.85 -8.04 5.48
CA ASN A 71 -7.89 -8.06 6.50
C ASN A 71 -9.25 -7.66 5.92
N LEU A 72 -9.31 -6.60 5.11
CA LEU A 72 -10.54 -6.21 4.42
C LEU A 72 -11.09 -7.34 3.53
N GLU A 73 -10.24 -7.98 2.73
CA GLU A 73 -10.67 -9.11 1.89
C GLU A 73 -11.15 -10.30 2.72
N LYS A 74 -10.55 -10.55 3.88
CA LYS A 74 -10.98 -11.59 4.81
C LYS A 74 -12.34 -11.28 5.44
N GLU A 75 -12.56 -10.03 5.86
CA GLU A 75 -13.84 -9.57 6.41
C GLU A 75 -14.98 -9.70 5.38
N HIS A 76 -14.68 -9.51 4.10
CA HIS A 76 -15.67 -9.61 3.01
C HIS A 76 -15.53 -10.87 2.14
N GLN A 77 -14.95 -11.94 2.67
CA GLN A 77 -14.65 -13.17 1.92
C GLN A 77 -15.88 -13.78 1.23
N ALA A 78 -17.06 -13.64 1.84
CA ALA A 78 -18.33 -14.15 1.30
C ALA A 78 -18.66 -13.61 -0.10
N LEU A 79 -18.28 -12.35 -0.38
CA LEU A 79 -18.59 -11.69 -1.66
C LEU A 79 -17.56 -12.01 -2.74
N ARG A 80 -16.45 -12.68 -2.40
CA ARG A 80 -15.39 -13.12 -3.32
C ARG A 80 -14.94 -12.01 -4.29
N VAL A 81 -14.78 -10.80 -3.76
CA VAL A 81 -14.20 -9.65 -4.46
C VAL A 81 -12.78 -9.49 -3.94
N LYS A 82 -11.81 -9.46 -4.84
CA LYS A 82 -10.39 -9.28 -4.53
C LYS A 82 -9.91 -7.95 -5.11
N ILE A 83 -9.05 -7.26 -4.37
CA ILE A 83 -8.31 -6.10 -4.83
C ILE A 83 -7.08 -6.62 -5.58
N ASN A 84 -6.97 -6.25 -6.86
CA ASN A 84 -5.73 -6.40 -7.61
C ASN A 84 -4.82 -5.21 -7.27
N LEU A 85 -3.68 -5.46 -6.67
CA LEU A 85 -2.72 -4.42 -6.28
C LEU A 85 -1.94 -3.90 -7.49
N GLY A 86 -1.83 -4.71 -8.55
CA GLY A 86 -1.31 -4.32 -9.85
C GLY A 86 -2.23 -3.42 -10.68
N ASP A 87 -3.44 -3.08 -10.22
CA ASP A 87 -4.41 -2.26 -10.97
C ASP A 87 -3.93 -0.80 -11.13
N ASP A 88 -3.76 -0.37 -12.38
CA ASP A 88 -3.25 0.97 -12.73
C ASP A 88 -4.13 2.12 -12.23
N THR A 89 -5.39 1.86 -11.88
CA THR A 89 -6.28 2.88 -11.28
C THR A 89 -6.14 2.94 -9.76
N LEU A 90 -5.60 1.90 -9.12
CA LEU A 90 -5.38 1.83 -7.68
C LEU A 90 -4.01 2.36 -7.27
N LYS A 91 -2.93 2.05 -8.02
CA LYS A 91 -1.57 2.48 -7.65
C LYS A 91 -1.45 4.00 -7.40
N PRO A 92 -2.01 4.88 -8.27
CA PRO A 92 -1.96 6.32 -8.03
C PRO A 92 -2.74 6.76 -6.77
N LEU A 93 -3.80 6.03 -6.41
CA LEU A 93 -4.57 6.29 -5.19
C LEU A 93 -3.77 5.93 -3.93
N ILE A 94 -3.00 4.83 -3.97
CA ILE A 94 -2.09 4.45 -2.88
C ILE A 94 -1.03 5.53 -2.70
N THR A 95 -0.36 5.95 -3.79
CA THR A 95 0.65 7.01 -3.78
C THR A 95 0.11 8.32 -3.20
N LYS A 96 -1.06 8.76 -3.68
CA LYS A 96 -1.72 9.98 -3.17
C LYS A 96 -2.09 9.86 -1.69
N THR A 97 -2.53 8.69 -1.26
CA THR A 97 -2.89 8.42 0.14
C THR A 97 -1.66 8.44 1.04
N LEU A 98 -0.55 7.83 0.63
CA LEU A 98 0.74 7.91 1.34
C LEU A 98 1.23 9.35 1.48
N ARG A 99 1.13 10.14 0.40
CA ARG A 99 1.51 11.56 0.43
C ARG A 99 0.68 12.35 1.45
N ARG A 100 -0.64 12.14 1.49
CA ARG A 100 -1.53 12.75 2.49
C ARG A 100 -1.18 12.32 3.91
N TYR A 101 -0.96 11.03 4.11
CA TYR A 101 -0.55 10.46 5.39
C TYR A 101 0.75 11.11 5.91
N PHE A 102 1.78 11.18 5.08
CA PHE A 102 3.05 11.79 5.48
C PHE A 102 2.94 13.31 5.69
N ASN A 103 2.07 14.00 4.96
CA ASN A 103 1.79 15.41 5.20
C ASN A 103 1.15 15.63 6.59
N VAL A 104 0.24 14.74 7.01
CA VAL A 104 -0.34 14.77 8.37
C VAL A 104 0.75 14.58 9.43
N LEU A 105 1.66 13.62 9.23
CA LEU A 105 2.77 13.42 10.18
C LEU A 105 3.69 14.64 10.24
N ARG A 106 4.01 15.24 9.10
CA ARG A 106 4.93 16.39 9.01
C ARG A 106 4.35 17.65 9.65
N SER A 107 3.08 17.92 9.39
CA SER A 107 2.37 19.09 9.94
C SER A 107 2.16 19.00 11.45
N ASN A 108 2.12 17.77 12.00
CA ASN A 108 1.84 17.48 13.41
C ASN A 108 0.48 18.01 13.92
N GLU A 109 -0.42 18.45 13.02
CA GLU A 109 -1.73 19.02 13.38
C GLU A 109 -2.65 18.03 14.10
N LYS A 110 -2.53 16.74 13.77
CA LYS A 110 -3.35 15.66 14.35
C LYS A 110 -2.74 15.01 15.58
N HIS A 111 -1.56 15.43 16.01
CA HIS A 111 -0.83 14.85 17.15
C HIS A 111 -0.83 13.31 17.15
N VAL A 112 -0.49 12.73 15.99
CA VAL A 112 -0.51 11.28 15.79
C VAL A 112 0.50 10.62 16.72
N LYS A 113 0.01 9.83 17.69
CA LYS A 113 0.86 9.13 18.67
C LYS A 113 1.39 7.80 18.14
N ASP A 114 0.52 7.06 17.45
CA ASP A 114 0.86 5.78 16.82
C ASP A 114 0.81 5.93 15.30
N VAL A 115 1.99 6.13 14.74
CA VAL A 115 2.22 6.37 13.31
C VAL A 115 1.80 5.15 12.47
N GLU A 116 2.00 3.94 12.98
CA GLU A 116 1.72 2.71 12.26
C GLU A 116 0.25 2.35 12.28
N ASN A 117 -0.40 2.48 13.44
CA ASN A 117 -1.84 2.28 13.53
C ASN A 117 -2.59 3.35 12.72
N TYR A 118 -2.07 4.58 12.66
CA TYR A 118 -2.63 5.62 11.81
C TYR A 118 -2.48 5.28 10.31
N LEU A 119 -1.35 4.70 9.90
CA LEU A 119 -1.16 4.21 8.53
C LEU A 119 -2.14 3.08 8.21
N TYR A 120 -2.27 2.12 9.11
CA TYR A 120 -3.18 0.99 8.96
C TYR A 120 -4.61 1.48 8.72
N GLY A 121 -5.14 2.34 9.60
CA GLY A 121 -6.48 2.91 9.42
C GLY A 121 -6.63 3.73 8.13
N THR A 122 -5.59 4.49 7.75
CA THR A 122 -5.58 5.24 6.48
C THR A 122 -5.70 4.32 5.27
N MET A 123 -4.97 3.20 5.25
CA MET A 123 -5.00 2.22 4.17
C MET A 123 -6.29 1.41 4.15
N THR A 124 -6.81 1.02 5.32
CA THR A 124 -8.12 0.37 5.44
C THR A 124 -9.22 1.22 4.81
N ASN A 125 -9.21 2.54 5.05
CA ASN A 125 -10.18 3.46 4.44
C ASN A 125 -10.06 3.50 2.91
N LEU A 126 -8.83 3.64 2.38
CA LEU A 126 -8.59 3.62 0.94
C LEU A 126 -9.10 2.32 0.31
N PHE A 127 -8.67 1.19 0.83
CA PHE A 127 -9.02 -0.12 0.28
C PHE A 127 -10.52 -0.40 0.44
N GLY A 128 -11.16 0.02 1.53
CA GLY A 128 -12.61 -0.12 1.71
C GLY A 128 -13.41 0.62 0.63
N ILE A 129 -13.03 1.87 0.33
CA ILE A 129 -13.65 2.65 -0.75
C ILE A 129 -13.44 1.97 -2.11
N TYR A 130 -12.21 1.53 -2.40
CA TYR A 130 -11.89 0.86 -3.66
C TYR A 130 -12.64 -0.47 -3.81
N TRP A 131 -12.66 -1.27 -2.75
CA TRP A 131 -13.35 -2.55 -2.70
C TRP A 131 -14.86 -2.39 -2.91
N ASN A 132 -15.48 -1.39 -2.30
CA ASN A 132 -16.91 -1.09 -2.49
C ASN A 132 -17.24 -0.78 -3.95
N LYS A 133 -16.34 -0.07 -4.66
CA LYS A 133 -16.47 0.19 -6.10
C LYS A 133 -16.46 -1.12 -6.90
N LEU A 134 -15.53 -2.03 -6.59
CA LEU A 134 -15.43 -3.34 -7.25
C LEU A 134 -16.65 -4.23 -6.95
N ALA A 135 -17.07 -4.30 -5.68
CA ALA A 135 -18.21 -5.07 -5.25
C ALA A 135 -19.51 -4.58 -5.90
N GLY A 136 -19.73 -3.27 -5.96
CA GLY A 136 -20.87 -2.67 -6.64
C GLY A 136 -20.87 -2.95 -8.14
N ALA A 137 -19.70 -2.92 -8.80
CA ALA A 137 -19.58 -3.28 -10.22
C ALA A 137 -19.93 -4.76 -10.46
N LYS A 138 -19.42 -5.65 -9.61
CA LYS A 138 -19.74 -7.09 -9.66
C LYS A 138 -21.24 -7.34 -9.46
N TYR A 139 -21.84 -6.68 -8.48
CA TYR A 139 -23.27 -6.79 -8.21
C TYR A 139 -24.11 -6.36 -9.41
N ARG A 140 -23.81 -5.20 -10.02
CA ARG A 140 -24.50 -4.71 -11.22
C ARG A 140 -24.35 -5.64 -12.42
N ALA A 141 -23.17 -6.24 -12.61
CA ALA A 141 -22.96 -7.21 -13.68
C ALA A 141 -23.82 -8.48 -13.49
N GLN A 142 -23.97 -8.95 -12.24
CA GLN A 142 -24.78 -10.11 -11.90
C GLN A 142 -26.29 -9.85 -11.99
N HIS A 143 -26.74 -8.63 -11.74
CA HIS A 143 -28.16 -8.23 -11.75
C HIS A 143 -28.48 -7.33 -12.96
N SER A 144 -27.76 -7.50 -14.07
CA SER A 144 -27.84 -6.58 -15.22
C SER A 144 -29.26 -6.44 -15.79
N GLU A 145 -30.10 -7.48 -15.71
CA GLU A 145 -31.50 -7.43 -16.14
C GLU A 145 -32.41 -6.57 -15.22
N GLU A 146 -32.16 -6.56 -13.91
CA GLU A 146 -32.90 -5.70 -12.96
C GLU A 146 -32.63 -4.21 -13.23
N PHE A 147 -31.39 -3.87 -13.61
CA PHE A 147 -31.00 -2.51 -13.95
C PHE A 147 -31.42 -2.08 -15.36
N LYS A 148 -31.55 -3.00 -16.32
CA LYS A 148 -32.12 -2.69 -17.64
C LYS A 148 -33.59 -2.33 -17.55
N ASN A 149 -34.37 -3.05 -16.74
CA ASN A 149 -35.81 -2.83 -16.61
C ASN A 149 -36.16 -1.54 -15.84
N GLN A 150 -35.28 -1.03 -14.97
CA GLN A 150 -35.47 0.27 -14.30
C GLN A 150 -35.33 1.47 -15.26
N GLY A 151 -34.58 1.34 -16.35
CA GLY A 151 -34.46 2.40 -17.37
C GLY A 151 -35.61 2.41 -18.40
N VAL A 152 -36.43 1.36 -18.45
CA VAL A 152 -37.57 1.24 -19.39
C VAL A 152 -38.88 1.75 -18.78
N ILE A 153 -38.96 1.88 -17.44
CA ILE A 153 -40.15 2.37 -16.73
C ILE A 153 -40.11 3.91 -16.53
N SER A 154 -39.00 4.56 -16.88
CA SER A 154 -38.80 6.01 -16.71
C SER A 154 -38.99 6.85 -17.99
N ASP A 155 -39.43 6.24 -19.09
CA ASP A 155 -39.83 6.92 -20.34
C ASP A 155 -41.36 6.88 -20.50
#